data_AF-A0AAW2V7Y4-F1
#
_entry.id   AF-A0AAW2V7Y4-F1
#
_cell.length_a   1.000
_cell.length_b   1.000
_cell.length_c   1.000
_cell.angle_alpha   90.00
_cell.angle_beta   90.00
_cell.angle_gamma   90.00
#
_symmetry.space_group_name_H-M   'P 1'
#
loop_
_entity.id
_entity.type
_entity.pdbx_description
1 polymer ?
#
loop_
_entity_poly.entity_id
_entity_poly.type
_entity_poly.pdbx_seq_one_letter_code
_entity_poly.pdbx_strand_id
1 'polypeptide(L)'
;VEARGFIFAPAIALAIGAKFIPLRKPGKLPGEVISELYELEYGNDCLEMHLGAVQRGERALVIDDIVATGGTLSAAIRLLGEVVKSLSCFVLKSVREY
;
A
#
# COMPACT_ATOMS: atom_id res chain seq x y z
N VAL A 1 -1.43 4.24 0.80
CA VAL A 1 -1.64 3.96 -0.63
C VAL A 1 -1.93 5.27 -1.33
N GLU A 2 -1.46 5.46 -2.55
CA GLU A 2 -1.70 6.69 -3.32
C GLU A 2 -3.21 6.95 -3.55
N ALA A 3 -3.67 8.20 -3.65
CA ALA A 3 -2.97 9.44 -3.26
C ALA A 3 -3.40 9.89 -1.87
N ARG A 4 -4.65 9.62 -1.50
CA ARG A 4 -5.28 10.15 -0.29
C ARG A 4 -4.67 9.56 0.98
N GLY A 5 -4.23 8.31 0.95
CA GLY A 5 -3.46 7.73 2.05
C GLY A 5 -2.15 8.49 2.37
N PHE A 6 -1.60 9.24 1.41
CA PHE A 6 -0.37 10.03 1.63
C PHE A 6 -0.58 11.31 2.43
N ILE A 7 -1.83 11.72 2.67
CA ILE A 7 -2.13 12.89 3.51
C ILE A 7 -1.71 12.61 4.97
N PHE A 8 -1.89 11.37 5.44
CA PHE A 8 -1.66 11.01 6.84
C PHE A 8 -0.41 10.14 7.03
N ALA A 9 -0.10 9.28 6.05
CA ALA A 9 0.93 8.27 6.22
C ALA A 9 2.36 8.82 6.51
N PRO A 10 2.85 9.90 5.86
CA PRO A 10 4.16 10.45 6.18
C PRO A 10 4.24 11.02 7.60
N ALA A 11 3.20 11.72 8.06
CA ALA A 11 3.14 12.28 9.40
C ALA A 11 3.10 11.16 10.47
N ILE A 12 2.33 10.11 10.22
CA ILE A 12 2.27 8.93 11.11
C ILE A 12 3.63 8.22 11.14
N ALA A 13 4.24 7.98 9.97
CA ALA A 13 5.56 7.34 9.87
C ALA A 13 6.62 8.13 10.65
N LEU A 14 6.63 9.47 10.51
CA LEU A 14 7.51 10.34 11.28
C LEU A 14 7.26 10.21 12.79
N ALA A 15 6.00 10.26 13.22
CA ALA A 15 5.64 10.21 14.64
C ALA A 15 6.04 8.88 15.32
N ILE A 16 6.04 7.77 14.58
CA ILE A 16 6.40 6.45 15.11
C ILE A 16 7.86 6.04 14.79
N GLY A 17 8.64 6.91 14.15
CA GLY A 17 10.03 6.62 13.76
C GLY A 17 10.16 5.52 12.71
N ALA A 18 9.19 5.39 11.81
CA ALA A 18 9.18 4.40 10.74
C ALA A 18 9.56 5.01 9.38
N LYS A 19 9.98 4.14 8.45
CA LYS A 19 10.13 4.51 7.03
C LYS A 19 8.76 4.80 6.42
N PHE A 20 8.66 5.87 5.63
CA PHE A 20 7.53 6.07 4.74
C PHE A 20 7.85 5.48 3.36
N ILE A 21 7.04 4.53 2.91
CA ILE A 21 7.21 3.84 1.62
C ILE A 21 5.94 4.08 0.79
N PRO A 22 6.03 4.83 -0.32
CA PRO A 22 4.87 5.08 -1.17
C PRO A 22 4.56 3.86 -2.04
N LEU A 23 3.29 3.44 -2.02
CA LEU A 23 2.71 2.50 -3.00
C LEU A 23 1.93 3.31 -4.02
N ARG A 24 2.32 3.23 -5.30
CA ARG A 24 1.85 4.13 -6.36
C ARG A 24 1.35 3.38 -7.59
N LYS A 25 0.61 4.07 -8.46
CA LYS A 25 0.26 3.55 -9.79
C LYS A 25 1.49 3.46 -10.70
N PRO A 26 1.42 2.69 -11.80
CA PRO A 26 2.56 2.49 -12.69
C PRO A 26 3.20 3.76 -13.24
N GLY A 27 4.53 3.76 -13.26
CA GLY A 27 5.32 4.84 -13.85
C GLY A 27 5.37 6.12 -13.01
N LYS A 28 4.90 6.08 -11.75
CA LYS A 28 4.99 7.22 -10.81
C LYS A 28 6.21 7.17 -9.90
N LEU A 29 6.86 6.01 -9.79
CA LEU A 29 8.07 5.81 -9.01
C LEU A 29 9.31 5.82 -9.92
N PRO A 30 10.38 6.53 -9.57
CA PRO A 30 11.64 6.45 -10.31
C PRO A 30 12.41 5.17 -9.98
N GLY A 31 13.26 4.71 -10.90
CA GLY A 31 14.14 3.56 -10.66
C GLY A 31 13.42 2.20 -10.72
N GLU A 32 14.02 1.19 -10.06
CA GLU A 32 13.51 -0.18 -10.10
C GLU A 32 12.34 -0.39 -9.13
N VAL A 33 11.30 -1.05 -9.62
CA VAL A 33 10.05 -1.30 -8.89
C VAL A 33 9.64 -2.77 -9.01
N ILE A 34 8.84 -3.22 -8.05
CA ILE A 34 8.02 -4.43 -8.14
C ILE A 34 6.55 -4.03 -8.22
N SER A 35 5.75 -4.84 -8.90
CA SER A 35 4.38 -4.51 -9.28
C SER A 35 3.40 -5.63 -8.97
N GLU A 36 2.20 -5.31 -8.51
CA GLU A 36 1.09 -6.25 -8.33
C GLU A 36 -0.16 -5.77 -9.05
N LEU A 37 -0.72 -6.67 -9.87
CA LEU A 37 -1.98 -6.47 -10.55
C LEU A 37 -3.14 -6.77 -9.59
N TYR A 38 -4.25 -6.06 -9.79
CA TYR A 38 -5.51 -6.35 -9.12
C TYR A 38 -6.71 -6.01 -9.99
N GLU A 39 -7.78 -6.76 -9.79
CA GLU A 39 -9.01 -6.65 -10.55
C GLU A 39 -9.86 -5.46 -10.06
N LEU A 40 -10.49 -4.80 -11.01
CA LEU A 40 -11.55 -3.82 -10.80
C LEU A 40 -12.87 -4.39 -11.32
N GLU A 41 -13.98 -3.69 -11.09
CA GLU A 41 -15.28 -4.04 -11.71
C GLU A 41 -15.17 -4.05 -13.25
N TYR A 42 -14.40 -3.11 -13.80
CA TYR A 42 -14.12 -3.02 -15.23
C TYR A 42 -12.61 -2.94 -15.46
N GLY A 43 -11.99 -4.10 -15.67
CA GLY A 43 -10.58 -4.24 -16.04
C GLY A 43 -9.66 -4.51 -14.85
N ASN A 44 -8.40 -4.10 -15.00
CA ASN A 44 -7.34 -4.31 -14.02
C ASN A 44 -6.60 -3.00 -13.78
N ASP A 45 -6.06 -2.85 -12.57
CA ASP A 45 -5.10 -1.80 -12.23
C ASP A 45 -3.88 -2.44 -11.57
N CYS A 46 -2.86 -1.64 -11.32
CA CYS A 46 -1.57 -2.11 -10.85
C CYS A 46 -1.04 -1.20 -9.73
N LEU A 47 -0.33 -1.80 -8.79
CA LEU A 47 0.32 -1.10 -7.69
C LEU A 47 1.82 -1.38 -7.71
N GLU A 48 2.64 -0.35 -7.58
CA GLU A 48 4.10 -0.42 -7.60
C GLU A 48 4.71 0.02 -6.26
N MET A 49 5.86 -0.59 -5.94
CA MET A 49 6.74 -0.24 -4.82
C MET A 49 8.20 -0.32 -5.29
N HIS A 50 9.08 0.56 -4.78
CA HIS A 50 10.52 0.41 -5.07
C HIS A 50 11.05 -0.95 -4.60
N LEU A 51 11.85 -1.58 -5.45
CA LEU A 51 12.55 -2.82 -5.10
C LEU A 51 13.45 -2.58 -3.87
N GLY A 52 13.33 -3.44 -2.87
CA GLY A 52 14.14 -3.35 -1.64
C GLY A 52 13.73 -2.24 -0.65
N ALA A 53 12.61 -1.55 -0.87
CA ALA A 53 12.10 -0.56 0.09
C ALA A 53 11.81 -1.17 1.48
N VAL A 54 11.41 -2.44 1.47
CA VAL A 54 11.11 -3.25 2.66
C VAL A 54 12.12 -4.38 2.75
N GLN A 55 12.60 -4.65 3.95
CA GLN A 55 13.53 -5.73 4.24
C GLN A 55 12.86 -6.88 4.99
N ARG A 56 13.43 -8.07 4.85
CA ARG A 56 12.90 -9.26 5.49
C ARG A 56 12.91 -9.12 7.00
N GLY A 57 11.79 -9.43 7.64
CA GLY A 57 11.64 -9.32 9.10
C GLY A 57 11.06 -7.99 9.59
N GLU A 58 10.90 -6.99 8.71
CA GLU A 58 10.24 -5.73 9.05
C GLU A 58 8.73 -5.93 9.26
N ARG A 59 8.13 -5.00 10.03
CA ARG A 59 6.67 -4.91 10.20
C ARG A 59 6.14 -3.78 9.33
N ALA A 60 5.04 -3.99 8.63
CA ALA A 60 4.43 -2.99 7.78
C ALA A 60 3.04 -2.59 8.27
N LEU A 61 2.75 -1.28 8.18
CA LEU A 61 1.42 -0.72 8.37
C LEU A 61 0.98 -0.07 7.05
N VAL A 62 0.00 -0.67 6.38
CA VAL A 62 -0.61 -0.11 5.18
C VAL A 62 -1.67 0.90 5.60
N ILE A 63 -1.53 2.14 5.13
CA ILE A 63 -2.45 3.24 5.46
C ILE A 63 -3.21 3.66 4.20
N ASP A 64 -4.53 3.73 4.27
CA ASP A 64 -5.36 4.31 3.24
C ASP A 64 -6.50 5.14 3.83
N ASP A 65 -7.15 5.97 3.01
CA ASP A 65 -8.27 6.78 3.49
C ASP A 65 -9.57 5.96 3.53
N ILE A 66 -9.89 5.26 2.45
CA ILE A 66 -11.14 4.53 2.28
C ILE A 66 -10.89 3.14 1.73
N VAL A 67 -11.54 2.14 2.32
CA VAL A 67 -11.70 0.82 1.70
C VAL A 67 -13.13 0.63 1.19
N ALA A 68 -13.25 0.22 -0.08
CA ALA A 68 -14.51 -0.20 -0.71
C ALA A 68 -14.48 -1.72 -0.98
N THR A 69 -14.04 -2.14 -2.18
CA THR A 69 -13.93 -3.57 -2.54
C THR A 69 -12.73 -4.28 -1.88
N GLY A 70 -11.74 -3.52 -1.40
CA GLY A 70 -10.50 -4.05 -0.83
C GLY A 70 -9.43 -4.46 -1.84
N GLY A 71 -9.69 -4.36 -3.15
CA GLY A 71 -8.75 -4.76 -4.20
C GLY A 71 -7.35 -4.14 -4.06
N THR A 72 -7.29 -2.83 -3.80
CA THR A 72 -6.03 -2.10 -3.63
C THR A 72 -5.26 -2.52 -2.37
N LEU A 73 -5.97 -2.76 -1.25
CA LEU A 73 -5.33 -3.26 -0.03
C LEU A 73 -4.82 -4.68 -0.21
N SER A 74 -5.57 -5.54 -0.90
CA SER A 74 -5.13 -6.90 -1.24
C SER A 74 -3.89 -6.89 -2.12
N ALA A 75 -3.79 -5.98 -3.11
CA ALA A 75 -2.59 -5.79 -3.91
C ALA A 75 -1.39 -5.35 -3.05
N ALA A 76 -1.60 -4.39 -2.15
CA ALA A 76 -0.57 -3.94 -1.21
C ALA A 76 -0.09 -5.08 -0.29
N ILE A 77 -1.02 -5.93 0.17
CA ILE A 77 -0.70 -7.10 0.99
C ILE A 77 0.14 -8.10 0.20
N ARG A 78 -0.19 -8.38 -1.06
CA ARG A 78 0.62 -9.29 -1.89
C ARG A 78 2.02 -8.72 -2.17
N LEU A 79 2.14 -7.43 -2.47
CA LEU A 79 3.44 -6.76 -2.65
C LEU A 79 4.35 -6.91 -1.43
N LEU A 80 3.78 -6.80 -0.24
CA LEU A 80 4.52 -6.79 1.03
C LEU A 80 4.68 -8.20 1.62
N GLY A 81 3.71 -9.09 1.38
CA GLY A 81 3.41 -10.29 2.15
C GLY A 81 4.50 -11.36 2.12
N GLU A 82 5.35 -11.37 1.11
CA GLU A 82 6.49 -12.30 1.06
C GLU A 82 7.73 -11.77 1.79
N VAL A 83 7.78 -10.48 2.09
CA VAL A 83 8.95 -9.81 2.66
C VAL A 83 8.77 -9.54 4.16
N VAL A 84 7.57 -9.13 4.59
CA VAL A 84 7.34 -8.65 5.96
C VAL A 84 7.08 -9.77 6.96
N LYS A 85 7.46 -9.55 8.22
CA LYS A 85 7.15 -10.44 9.34
C LYS A 85 5.67 -10.37 9.73
N SER A 86 5.09 -9.19 9.68
CA SER A 86 3.69 -8.95 10.00
C SER A 86 3.19 -7.72 9.27
N LEU A 87 1.92 -7.76 8.87
CA LEU A 87 1.26 -6.67 8.18
C LEU A 87 -0.04 -6.30 8.91
N SER A 88 -0.27 -4.99 9.06
CA SER A 88 -1.54 -4.44 9.52
C SER A 88 -2.03 -3.38 8.56
N CYS A 89 -3.35 -3.19 8.47
CA CYS A 89 -3.97 -2.17 7.64
C CYS A 89 -4.74 -1.19 8.52
N PHE A 90 -4.59 0.11 8.26
CA PHE A 90 -5.38 1.16 8.86
C PHE A 90 -6.10 1.94 7.76
N VAL A 91 -7.42 2.05 7.90
CA VAL A 91 -8.28 2.83 7.00
C VAL A 91 -9.16 3.75 7.80
N LEU A 92 -9.31 5.00 7.35
CA LEU A 92 -10.14 5.99 8.05
C LEU A 92 -11.64 5.69 7.90
N LYS A 93 -12.04 5.12 6.76
CA LYS A 93 -13.43 4.77 6.49
C LYS A 93 -13.52 3.45 5.72
N SER A 94 -14.48 2.62 6.12
CA SER A 94 -14.88 1.43 5.37
C SER A 94 -16.27 1.67 4.80
N VAL A 95 -16.43 1.39 3.51
CA VAL A 95 -17.72 1.34 2.84
C VAL A 95 -18.17 -0.11 2.83
N ARG A 96 -19.38 -0.37 3.32
CA ARG A 96 -20.07 -1.64 3.11
C ARG A 96 -21.11 -1.38 2.02
N GLU A 97 -21.11 -2.21 0.98
CA GLU A 97 -22.29 -2.27 0.11
C GLU A 97 -23.46 -2.85 0.91
N TYR A 98 -24.64 -2.31 0.66
CA TYR A 98 -25.89 -2.73 1.33
C TYR A 98 -26.41 -4.04 0.77
#